data_AF-A0A970GED9-F1
#
_entry.id   AF-A0A970GED9-F1
#
_cell.length_a   1.000
_cell.length_b   1.000
_cell.length_c   1.000
_cell.angle_alpha   90.00
_cell.angle_beta   90.00
_cell.angle_gamma   90.00
#
_symmetry.space_group_name_H-M   'P 1'
#
loop_
_entity.id
_entity.type
_entity.pdbx_description
1 polymer ?
#
loop_
_entity_poly.entity_id
_entity_poly.type
_entity_poly.pdbx_seq_one_letter_code
_entity_poly.pdbx_strand_id
1 'polypeptide(L)' 'GRPRSYMRDFGMCRLCFRKYASEGQIPGITRSSW' A
#
# COMPACT_ATOMS: atom_id res chain seq x y z
N GLY A 1 1.27 -2.00 16.28
CA GLY A 1 1.68 -1.43 14.98
C GLY A 1 2.94 -2.13 14.52
N ARG A 2 3.07 -2.47 13.22
CA ARG A 2 4.33 -3.04 12.70
C ARG A 2 5.44 -1.97 12.83
N PRO A 3 6.49 -2.19 13.63
CA PRO A 3 7.51 -1.17 13.88
C PRO A 3 8.40 -0.90 12.67
N ARG A 4 8.38 -1.78 11.65
CA ARG A 4 9.20 -1.69 10.44
C ARG A 4 8.31 -1.79 9.19
N SER A 5 8.73 -1.11 8.13
CA SER A 5 8.01 -1.05 6.84
C SER A 5 6.55 -0.58 6.95
N TYR A 6 6.37 0.52 7.67
CA TYR A 6 5.14 1.29 7.71
C TYR A 6 5.24 2.40 6.65
N MET A 7 4.27 2.44 5.74
CA MET A 7 4.16 3.51 4.74
C MET A 7 3.44 4.69 5.39
N ARG A 8 4.18 5.76 5.69
CA ARG A 8 3.66 6.93 6.40
C ARG A 8 2.61 7.68 5.58
N ASP A 9 2.82 7.80 4.28
CA ASP A 9 1.91 8.51 3.37
C ASP A 9 0.53 7.84 3.29
N PHE A 10 0.48 6.52 3.45
CA PHE A 10 -0.75 5.72 3.44
C PHE A 10 -1.21 5.30 4.84
N GLY A 11 -0.49 5.68 5.89
CA GLY A 11 -0.83 5.35 7.27
C GLY A 11 -0.92 3.84 7.60
N MET A 12 -0.23 2.97 6.85
CA MET A 12 -0.46 1.52 6.97
C MET A 12 0.77 0.65 6.72
N CYS A 13 0.63 -0.63 7.04
CA CYS A 13 1.69 -1.62 6.84
C CYS A 13 1.88 -1.95 5.34
N ARG A 14 3.12 -2.25 4.90
CA ARG A 14 3.40 -2.61 3.49
C ARG A 14 2.54 -3.74 2.91
N LEU A 15 2.15 -4.71 3.74
CA LEU A 15 1.31 -5.84 3.29
C LEU A 15 -0.14 -5.43 3.09
N CYS A 16 -0.63 -4.59 4.00
CA CYS A 16 -1.94 -3.98 3.97
C CYS A 16 -2.07 -3.15 2.70
N PHE A 17 -1.12 -2.23 2.47
CA PHE A 17 -1.06 -1.42 1.26
C PHE A 17 -1.11 -2.27 0.00
N ARG A 18 -0.27 -3.32 -0.10
CA ARG A 18 -0.24 -4.20 -1.27
C ARG A 18 -1.57 -4.93 -1.50
N LYS A 19 -2.22 -5.40 -0.44
CA LYS A 19 -3.53 -6.08 -0.54
C LYS A 19 -4.58 -5.12 -1.12
N TYR A 20 -4.72 -3.95 -0.51
CA TYR A 20 -5.73 -2.97 -0.93
C TYR A 20 -5.43 -2.34 -2.30
N ALA A 21 -4.15 -2.12 -2.63
CA ALA A 21 -3.75 -1.67 -3.97
C ALA A 21 -4.10 -2.72 -5.03
N SER A 22 -3.88 -4.01 -4.77
CA SER A 22 -4.27 -5.09 -5.68
C SER A 22 -5.78 -5.26 -5.80
N GLU A 23 -6.53 -4.98 -4.73
CA GLU A 23 -8.00 -4.99 -4.71
C GLU A 23 -8.61 -3.71 -5.33
N GLY A 24 -7.79 -2.72 -5.70
CA GLY A 24 -8.27 -1.45 -6.27
C GLY A 24 -8.93 -0.50 -5.26
N GLN A 25 -8.75 -0.74 -3.96
CA GLN A 25 -9.34 0.09 -2.89
C GLN A 25 -8.56 1.38 -2.62
N ILE A 26 -7.32 1.49 -3.12
CA ILE A 26 -6.50 2.71 -3.00
C ILE A 26 -6.58 3.49 -4.31
N PRO A 27 -7.25 4.65 -4.36
CA PRO A 27 -7.40 5.42 -5.58
C PRO A 27 -6.04 5.97 -6.06
N GLY A 28 -5.85 6.01 -7.37
CA GLY A 28 -4.64 6.57 -7.99
C GLY A 28 -3.40 5.67 -7.94
N ILE A 29 -3.53 4.43 -7.48
CA ILE A 29 -2.44 3.44 -7.49
C ILE A 29 -2.64 2.47 -8.66
N THR A 30 -1.65 2.41 -9.55
CA THR A 30 -1.56 1.43 -10.64
C THR A 30 -0.23 0.67 -10.52
N ARG A 31 -0.18 -0.55 -11.06
CA ARG A 31 1.09 -1.31 -11.15
C ARG A 31 2.00 -0.61 -12.16
N SER A 32 3.24 -0.33 -11.76
CA SER A 32 4.26 0.18 -12.67
C SER A 32 4.55 -0.82 -13.78
N SER A 33 4.59 -0.36 -15.03
CA SER A 33 4.88 -1.15 -16.23
C SER A 33 6.18 -0.71 -16.91
N TRP A 34 7.11 -0.18 -16.13
CA TRP A 34 8.48 0.09 -16.58
C TRP A 34 9.20 -1.22 -16.90
#